data_AF-A0A2M8D8N7-F1
#
_entry.id   AF-A0A2M8D8N7-F1
#
_cell.length_a   1.000
_cell.length_b   1.000
_cell.length_c   1.000
_cell.angle_alpha   90.00
_cell.angle_beta   90.00
_cell.angle_gamma   90.00
#
_symmetry.space_group_name_H-M   'P 1'
#
loop_
_entity.id
_entity.type
_entity.pdbx_description
1 polymer ?
#
loop_
_entity_poly.entity_id
_entity_poly.type
_entity_poly.pdbx_seq_one_letter_code
_entity_poly.pdbx_strand_id
1 'polypeptide(L)'
;MKKFIFPILATIVIGSFVVTNVNAQMMGGFSNSSSLDWNAIIEHTTREEQEGKELWDKLQTKEVICENLSDEQYGVLGEYFMGTMTGDSHAAMNAMMIQAHGEDGEEQIHIVMGKRFSGCDNLAAFPSVGNIGWTPWMSMMWGGWSSPFDGNNSTNNMMNFGFWPFGGFGWIFMIIFWGLVIWAILAFMRGGFGRGHMCGHGYGDDAHGKDKSPLEILKERYAKGEMDRKEFEEKKKDLQ
;
A
#
# COMPACT_ATOMS: atom_id res chain seq x y z
N MET A 1 42.35 -4.14 13.24
CA MET A 1 42.45 -3.09 12.21
C MET A 1 42.65 -3.74 10.85
N LYS A 2 41.57 -4.02 10.11
CA LYS A 2 41.64 -4.45 8.71
C LYS A 2 40.72 -3.51 7.92
N LYS A 3 41.35 -2.69 7.07
CA LYS A 3 40.73 -1.64 6.28
C LYS A 3 40.06 -2.30 5.08
N PHE A 4 38.73 -2.33 5.05
CA PHE A 4 37.97 -2.69 3.86
C PHE A 4 37.70 -1.40 3.09
N ILE A 5 38.41 -1.23 1.97
CA ILE A 5 38.16 -0.16 1.01
C ILE A 5 37.02 -0.67 0.11
N PHE A 6 35.80 -0.22 0.37
CA PHE A 6 34.67 -0.39 -0.54
C PHE A 6 34.77 0.69 -1.64
N PRO A 7 34.86 0.34 -2.93
CA PRO A 7 34.72 1.33 -3.99
C PRO A 7 33.25 1.78 -4.05
N ILE A 8 33.02 3.05 -3.74
CA ILE A 8 31.74 3.74 -3.92
C ILE A 8 31.49 3.84 -5.44
N LEU A 9 30.71 2.92 -5.97
CA LEU A 9 30.09 3.06 -7.30
C LEU A 9 28.94 4.07 -7.16
N ALA A 10 29.26 5.34 -7.38
CA ALA A 10 28.27 6.39 -7.55
C ALA A 10 27.56 6.17 -8.89
N THR A 11 26.50 5.37 -8.89
CA THR A 11 25.54 5.35 -10.00
C THR A 11 24.76 6.65 -9.96
N ILE A 12 25.22 7.62 -10.74
CA ILE A 12 24.46 8.81 -11.11
C ILE A 12 23.25 8.31 -11.91
N VAL A 13 22.13 8.09 -11.21
CA VAL A 13 20.82 7.98 -11.85
C VAL A 13 20.42 9.40 -12.20
N ILE A 14 20.79 9.84 -13.41
CA ILE A 14 20.09 10.95 -14.06
C ILE A 14 18.67 10.45 -14.26
N GLY A 15 17.81 10.77 -13.30
CA GLY A 15 16.37 10.65 -13.47
C GLY A 15 16.00 11.57 -14.61
N SER A 16 15.87 10.99 -15.81
CA SER A 16 15.14 11.62 -16.89
C SER A 16 13.74 11.91 -16.37
N PHE A 17 13.48 13.17 -16.03
CA PHE A 17 12.14 13.69 -15.89
C PHE A 17 11.46 13.49 -17.24
N VAL A 18 10.78 12.37 -17.41
CA VAL A 18 9.73 12.25 -18.40
C VAL A 18 8.64 13.17 -17.88
N VAL A 19 8.62 14.40 -18.39
CA VAL A 19 7.41 15.21 -18.39
C VAL A 19 6.40 14.38 -19.18
N THR A 20 5.56 13.65 -18.47
CA THR A 20 4.34 13.12 -19.05
C THR A 20 3.52 14.34 -19.39
N ASN A 21 3.53 14.73 -20.67
CA ASN A 21 2.46 15.57 -21.21
C ASN A 21 1.16 14.82 -20.93
N VAL A 22 0.40 15.29 -19.94
CA VAL A 22 -0.91 14.74 -19.64
C VAL A 22 -1.79 15.15 -20.81
N ASN A 23 -2.07 14.19 -21.69
CA ASN A 23 -2.99 14.39 -22.79
C ASN A 23 -4.39 14.57 -22.19
N ALA A 24 -4.91 15.80 -22.20
CA ALA A 24 -6.23 16.18 -21.69
C ALA A 24 -7.42 15.57 -22.49
N GLN A 25 -7.18 14.50 -23.25
CA GLN A 25 -8.11 13.93 -24.22
C GLN A 25 -8.97 12.78 -23.67
N MET A 26 -9.04 12.61 -22.34
CA MET A 26 -9.90 11.59 -21.71
C MET A 26 -11.23 12.12 -21.14
N MET A 27 -11.64 13.37 -21.43
CA MET A 27 -12.98 13.85 -21.12
C MET A 27 -13.79 14.09 -22.41
N GLY A 28 -14.20 12.98 -23.03
CA GLY A 28 -15.16 13.00 -24.14
C GLY A 28 -16.54 13.41 -23.62
N GLY A 29 -16.98 14.64 -23.91
CA GLY A 29 -18.35 15.05 -23.63
C GLY A 29 -18.63 16.56 -23.52
N PHE A 30 -17.63 17.43 -23.54
CA PHE A 30 -17.84 18.88 -23.49
C PHE A 30 -18.05 19.51 -24.88
N SER A 31 -18.99 18.99 -25.65
CA SER A 31 -19.26 19.44 -27.02
C SER A 31 -20.09 20.73 -27.14
N ASN A 32 -20.22 21.52 -26.07
CA ASN A 32 -20.98 22.79 -26.12
C ASN A 32 -20.44 23.90 -25.21
N SER A 33 -19.12 23.95 -24.98
CA SER A 33 -18.46 24.96 -24.12
C SER A 33 -17.57 25.93 -24.90
N SER A 34 -18.03 26.38 -26.06
CA SER A 34 -17.32 27.38 -26.88
C SER A 34 -17.37 28.81 -26.31
N SER A 35 -17.89 29.02 -25.10
CA SER A 35 -18.04 30.35 -24.47
C SER A 35 -17.46 30.49 -23.05
N LEU A 36 -16.80 29.47 -22.50
CA LEU A 36 -16.17 29.58 -21.18
C LEU A 36 -14.71 29.97 -21.33
N ASP A 37 -14.30 31.07 -20.69
CA ASP A 37 -12.89 31.48 -20.61
C ASP A 37 -12.18 30.62 -19.57
N TRP A 38 -11.66 29.48 -20.02
CA TRP A 38 -10.95 28.53 -19.17
C TRP A 38 -9.72 29.14 -18.49
N ASN A 39 -9.08 30.14 -19.08
CA ASN A 39 -7.93 30.79 -18.44
C ASN A 39 -8.37 31.58 -17.20
N ALA A 40 -9.48 32.32 -17.31
CA ALA A 40 -10.05 33.05 -16.18
C ALA A 40 -10.52 32.10 -15.07
N ILE A 41 -11.12 30.96 -15.42
CA ILE A 41 -11.54 29.94 -14.44
C ILE A 41 -10.33 29.35 -13.71
N ILE A 42 -9.30 28.94 -14.45
CA ILE A 42 -8.06 28.39 -13.86
C ILE A 42 -7.39 29.42 -12.96
N GLU A 43 -7.28 30.68 -13.40
CA GLU A 43 -6.69 31.76 -12.61
C GLU A 43 -7.49 32.01 -11.32
N HIS A 44 -8.82 32.00 -11.42
CA HIS A 44 -9.72 32.13 -10.27
C HIS A 44 -9.53 30.99 -9.26
N THR A 45 -9.63 29.73 -9.70
CA THR A 45 -9.44 28.55 -8.86
C THR A 45 -8.04 28.55 -8.21
N THR A 46 -7.00 28.90 -8.97
CA THR A 46 -5.62 28.98 -8.44
C THR A 46 -5.50 30.03 -7.33
N ARG A 47 -6.18 31.18 -7.47
CA ARG A 47 -6.20 32.22 -6.44
C ARG A 47 -6.88 31.72 -5.16
N GLU A 48 -8.03 31.07 -5.29
CA GLU A 48 -8.78 30.55 -4.14
C GLU A 48 -8.04 29.43 -3.42
N GLU A 49 -7.36 28.54 -4.16
CA GLU A 49 -6.47 27.54 -3.56
C GLU A 49 -5.33 28.18 -2.74
N GLN A 50 -4.77 29.29 -3.21
CA GLN A 50 -3.73 30.02 -2.49
C GLN A 50 -4.27 30.67 -1.23
N GLU A 51 -5.43 31.31 -1.30
CA GLU A 51 -6.11 31.89 -0.13
C GLU A 51 -6.44 30.81 0.91
N GLY A 52 -6.87 29.62 0.47
CA GLY A 52 -7.12 28.46 1.31
C GLY A 52 -5.86 27.91 1.96
N LYS A 53 -4.75 27.89 1.24
CA LYS A 53 -3.45 27.51 1.80
C LYS A 53 -2.99 28.46 2.90
N GLU A 54 -3.09 29.77 2.69
CA GLU A 54 -2.73 30.76 3.70
C GLU A 54 -3.60 30.64 4.95
N LEU A 55 -4.90 30.43 4.75
CA LEU A 55 -5.84 30.21 5.85
C LEU A 55 -5.53 28.89 6.60
N TRP A 56 -5.17 27.84 5.87
CA TRP A 56 -4.76 26.57 6.45
C TRP A 56 -3.49 26.72 7.30
N ASP A 57 -2.49 27.45 6.82
CA ASP A 57 -1.25 27.72 7.58
C ASP A 57 -1.56 28.50 8.88
N LYS A 58 -2.49 29.45 8.84
CA LYS A 58 -2.98 30.17 10.03
C LYS A 58 -3.70 29.27 11.02
N LEU A 59 -4.47 28.29 10.54
CA LEU A 59 -5.11 27.29 11.39
C LEU A 59 -4.08 26.35 12.04
N GLN A 60 -3.08 25.89 11.27
CA GLN A 60 -2.01 25.04 11.79
C GLN A 60 -1.18 25.74 12.86
N THR A 61 -0.92 27.04 12.69
CA THR A 61 -0.18 27.87 13.64
C THR A 61 -1.04 28.39 14.80
N LYS A 62 -2.35 28.07 14.82
CA LYS A 62 -3.33 28.53 15.82
C LYS A 62 -3.50 30.04 15.89
N GLU A 63 -3.16 30.76 14.82
CA GLU A 63 -3.47 32.18 14.67
C GLU A 63 -4.97 32.39 14.48
N VAL A 64 -5.63 31.45 13.79
CA VAL A 64 -7.08 31.36 13.64
C VAL A 64 -7.57 30.05 14.29
N ILE A 65 -8.80 30.06 14.80
CA ILE A 65 -9.46 28.89 15.38
C ILE A 65 -10.76 28.59 14.66
N CYS A 66 -11.20 27.34 14.70
CA CYS A 66 -12.41 26.87 14.03
C CYS A 66 -13.67 27.69 14.33
N GLU A 67 -13.80 28.20 15.56
CA GLU A 67 -14.97 28.97 16.00
C GLU A 67 -15.09 30.35 15.31
N ASN A 68 -13.99 30.87 14.76
CA ASN A 68 -13.94 32.18 14.10
C ASN A 68 -13.99 32.08 12.57
N LEU A 69 -14.09 30.88 12.02
CA LEU A 69 -14.17 30.67 10.58
C LEU A 69 -15.61 30.83 10.09
N SER A 70 -15.80 31.64 9.05
CA SER A 70 -17.07 31.71 8.31
C SER A 70 -17.21 30.55 7.32
N ASP A 71 -18.42 30.36 6.80
CA ASP A 71 -18.68 29.38 5.75
C ASP A 71 -17.85 29.70 4.48
N GLU A 72 -17.76 30.97 4.06
CA GLU A 72 -16.87 31.39 2.96
C GLU A 72 -15.40 30.96 3.18
N GLN A 73 -14.89 31.11 4.40
CA GLN A 73 -13.53 30.68 4.75
C GLN A 73 -13.37 29.16 4.71
N TYR A 74 -14.42 28.41 5.09
CA TYR A 74 -14.45 26.97 4.88
C TYR A 74 -14.53 26.59 3.41
N GLY A 75 -15.23 27.35 2.58
CA GLY A 75 -15.25 27.17 1.12
C GLY A 75 -13.83 27.28 0.55
N VAL A 76 -13.14 28.37 0.87
CA VAL A 76 -11.75 28.63 0.44
C VAL A 76 -10.77 27.54 0.94
N LEU A 77 -10.95 27.02 2.17
CA LEU A 77 -10.22 25.83 2.62
C LEU A 77 -10.54 24.58 1.80
N GLY A 78 -11.82 24.41 1.44
CA GLY A 78 -12.29 23.35 0.56
C GLY A 78 -11.61 23.36 -0.80
N GLU A 79 -11.55 24.53 -1.45
CA GLU A 79 -10.83 24.73 -2.71
C GLU A 79 -9.37 24.28 -2.59
N TYR A 80 -8.66 24.71 -1.54
CA TYR A 80 -7.29 24.27 -1.29
C TYR A 80 -7.16 22.76 -1.12
N PHE A 81 -8.02 22.13 -0.32
CA PHE A 81 -7.97 20.68 -0.12
C PHE A 81 -8.33 19.91 -1.39
N MET A 82 -9.29 20.39 -2.16
CA MET A 82 -9.64 19.78 -3.44
C MET A 82 -8.49 19.91 -4.44
N GLY A 83 -7.87 21.09 -4.54
CA GLY A 83 -6.66 21.31 -5.33
C GLY A 83 -5.52 20.36 -4.94
N THR A 84 -5.27 20.15 -3.64
CA THR A 84 -4.23 19.21 -3.18
C THR A 84 -4.54 17.74 -3.54
N MET A 85 -5.82 17.39 -3.66
CA MET A 85 -6.28 16.04 -3.98
C MET A 85 -6.32 15.76 -5.48
N THR A 86 -6.69 16.77 -6.26
CA THR A 86 -7.05 16.63 -7.69
C THR A 86 -6.04 17.28 -8.63
N GLY A 87 -5.15 18.13 -8.10
CA GLY A 87 -4.15 18.87 -8.85
C GLY A 87 -4.77 19.73 -9.97
N ASP A 88 -4.15 19.71 -11.15
CA ASP A 88 -4.57 20.48 -12.32
C ASP A 88 -6.01 20.18 -12.80
N SER A 89 -6.65 19.11 -12.29
CA SER A 89 -8.03 18.77 -12.63
C SER A 89 -9.09 19.52 -11.81
N HIS A 90 -8.70 20.28 -10.78
CA HIS A 90 -9.63 20.99 -9.90
C HIS A 90 -10.54 21.95 -10.66
N ALA A 91 -9.98 22.84 -11.51
CA ALA A 91 -10.77 23.79 -12.30
C ALA A 91 -11.81 23.09 -13.23
N ALA A 92 -11.43 21.96 -13.82
CA ALA A 92 -12.34 21.16 -14.64
C ALA A 92 -13.42 20.47 -13.78
N MET A 93 -13.07 20.10 -12.56
CA MET A 93 -13.97 19.53 -11.57
C MET A 93 -14.99 20.55 -11.10
N ASN A 94 -14.59 21.78 -10.77
CA ASN A 94 -15.51 22.86 -10.39
C ASN A 94 -16.50 23.14 -11.52
N ALA A 95 -16.01 23.22 -12.77
CA ALA A 95 -16.90 23.37 -13.93
C ALA A 95 -17.91 22.22 -14.06
N MET A 96 -17.48 20.98 -13.79
CA MET A 96 -18.38 19.82 -13.75
C MET A 96 -19.37 19.89 -12.57
N MET A 97 -18.93 20.32 -11.39
CA MET A 97 -19.78 20.47 -10.21
C MET A 97 -20.83 21.54 -10.44
N ILE A 98 -20.45 22.70 -10.96
CA ILE A 98 -21.36 23.79 -11.31
C ILE A 98 -22.37 23.31 -12.36
N GLN A 99 -21.93 22.54 -13.36
CA GLN A 99 -22.83 21.98 -14.36
C GLN A 99 -23.84 20.98 -13.78
N ALA A 100 -23.43 20.17 -12.80
CA ALA A 100 -24.27 19.14 -12.20
C ALA A 100 -25.19 19.67 -11.08
N HIS A 101 -24.70 20.62 -10.30
CA HIS A 101 -25.27 21.02 -9.01
C HIS A 101 -25.50 22.53 -8.87
N GLY A 102 -25.09 23.33 -9.86
CA GLY A 102 -25.13 24.79 -9.79
C GLY A 102 -23.97 25.38 -8.98
N GLU A 103 -23.83 26.71 -9.03
CA GLU A 103 -22.81 27.46 -8.28
C GLU A 103 -22.97 27.23 -6.76
N ASP A 104 -24.19 27.38 -6.23
CA ASP A 104 -24.48 27.10 -4.81
C ASP A 104 -24.11 25.66 -4.40
N GLY A 105 -24.26 24.70 -5.31
CA GLY A 105 -23.97 23.29 -5.04
C GLY A 105 -22.46 23.02 -4.93
N GLU A 106 -21.67 23.62 -5.81
CA GLU A 106 -20.22 23.55 -5.79
C GLU A 106 -19.66 24.22 -4.52
N GLU A 107 -20.14 25.41 -4.18
CA GLU A 107 -19.68 26.15 -3.00
C GLU A 107 -19.95 25.37 -1.72
N GLN A 108 -21.15 24.78 -1.58
CA GLN A 108 -21.48 23.98 -0.40
C GLN A 108 -20.65 22.70 -0.29
N ILE A 109 -20.28 22.09 -1.41
CA ILE A 109 -19.36 20.94 -1.42
C ILE A 109 -17.99 21.38 -0.90
N HIS A 110 -17.48 22.53 -1.34
CA HIS A 110 -16.23 23.09 -0.84
C HIS A 110 -16.30 23.47 0.64
N ILE A 111 -17.39 24.08 1.10
CA ILE A 111 -17.58 24.39 2.52
C ILE A 111 -17.53 23.13 3.39
N VAL A 112 -18.28 22.09 3.01
CA VAL A 112 -18.29 20.82 3.76
C VAL A 112 -16.93 20.14 3.70
N MET A 113 -16.27 20.19 2.53
CA MET A 113 -14.92 19.67 2.35
C MET A 113 -13.95 20.39 3.30
N GLY A 114 -13.95 21.72 3.31
CA GLY A 114 -13.12 22.54 4.19
C GLY A 114 -13.36 22.24 5.66
N LYS A 115 -14.63 22.14 6.10
CA LYS A 115 -14.99 21.77 7.48
C LYS A 115 -14.44 20.41 7.90
N ARG A 116 -14.56 19.41 7.02
CA ARG A 116 -14.08 18.03 7.28
C ARG A 116 -12.56 17.93 7.27
N PHE A 117 -11.92 18.41 6.21
CA PHE A 117 -10.47 18.25 6.03
C PHE A 117 -9.66 19.18 6.92
N SER A 118 -10.21 20.32 7.35
CA SER A 118 -9.57 21.16 8.38
C SER A 118 -9.63 20.53 9.78
N GLY A 119 -10.51 19.54 9.99
CA GLY A 119 -10.76 18.92 11.29
C GLY A 119 -11.64 19.76 12.23
N CYS A 120 -12.18 20.88 11.75
CA CYS A 120 -13.06 21.75 12.52
C CYS A 120 -14.46 21.17 12.70
N ASP A 121 -14.99 20.49 11.69
CA ASP A 121 -16.26 19.77 11.78
C ASP A 121 -16.24 18.51 10.89
N ASN A 122 -15.94 17.38 11.52
CA ASN A 122 -15.90 16.06 10.88
C ASN A 122 -17.29 15.48 10.59
N LEU A 123 -18.35 16.06 11.16
CA LEU A 123 -19.73 15.57 11.02
C LEU A 123 -20.52 16.34 9.97
N ALA A 124 -20.01 17.48 9.48
CA ALA A 124 -20.57 18.24 8.38
C ALA A 124 -21.00 17.29 7.26
N ALA A 125 -22.30 17.23 6.98
CA ALA A 125 -22.84 16.33 5.97
C ALA A 125 -22.77 17.01 4.61
N PHE A 126 -22.34 16.28 3.58
CA PHE A 126 -22.47 16.78 2.22
C PHE A 126 -23.95 16.97 1.90
N PRO A 127 -24.35 18.13 1.37
CA PRO A 127 -25.73 18.35 1.00
C PRO A 127 -26.16 17.31 -0.04
N SER A 128 -27.41 16.85 0.07
CA SER A 128 -28.05 16.04 -0.95
C SER A 128 -28.44 16.93 -2.13
N VAL A 129 -27.45 17.38 -2.90
CA VAL A 129 -27.68 18.26 -4.06
C VAL A 129 -28.10 17.37 -5.23
N GLY A 130 -29.41 17.17 -5.41
CA GLY A 130 -29.98 16.36 -6.51
C GLY A 130 -30.16 14.87 -6.18
N ASN A 131 -30.69 14.12 -7.16
CA ASN A 131 -31.00 12.67 -7.03
C ASN A 131 -29.75 11.76 -6.97
N ILE A 132 -28.55 12.33 -7.09
CA ILE A 132 -27.27 11.66 -6.97
C ILE A 132 -26.48 12.44 -5.93
N GLY A 133 -26.43 11.95 -4.69
CA GLY A 133 -25.64 12.60 -3.65
C GLY A 133 -24.15 12.67 -4.03
N TRP A 134 -23.41 13.55 -3.36
CA TRP A 134 -21.96 13.68 -3.53
C TRP A 134 -21.20 12.34 -3.34
N THR A 135 -21.70 11.48 -2.44
CA THR A 135 -21.10 10.17 -2.14
C THR A 135 -21.06 9.21 -3.35
N PRO A 136 -22.17 8.99 -4.11
CA PRO A 136 -22.11 8.28 -5.39
C PRO A 136 -21.15 8.87 -6.43
N TRP A 137 -21.06 10.20 -6.51
CA TRP A 137 -20.25 10.86 -7.53
C TRP A 137 -18.74 10.67 -7.30
N MET A 138 -18.28 10.83 -6.06
CA MET A 138 -16.90 10.48 -5.70
C MET A 138 -16.60 9.00 -5.92
N SER A 139 -17.54 8.10 -5.60
CA SER A 139 -17.37 6.65 -5.81
C SER A 139 -17.16 6.31 -7.29
N MET A 140 -17.85 7.01 -8.19
CA MET A 140 -17.69 6.81 -9.63
C MET A 140 -16.36 7.37 -10.16
N MET A 141 -15.93 8.53 -9.66
CA MET A 141 -14.73 9.23 -10.13
C MET A 141 -13.42 8.64 -9.56
N TRP A 142 -13.44 8.17 -8.31
CA TRP A 142 -12.34 7.43 -7.67
C TRP A 142 -12.32 5.94 -8.04
N GLY A 143 -13.07 5.56 -9.08
CA GLY A 143 -12.98 4.24 -9.69
C GLY A 143 -13.49 3.12 -8.79
N GLY A 144 -14.73 3.21 -8.32
CA GLY A 144 -15.53 2.05 -7.86
C GLY A 144 -14.86 1.15 -6.83
N TRP A 145 -13.88 1.66 -6.06
CA TRP A 145 -13.16 0.88 -5.07
C TRP A 145 -13.90 0.95 -3.74
N SER A 146 -14.85 0.03 -3.59
CA SER A 146 -15.24 -0.62 -2.32
C SER A 146 -15.36 0.30 -1.11
N SER A 147 -16.56 0.82 -0.85
CA SER A 147 -17.02 1.10 0.51
C SER A 147 -17.49 -0.22 1.14
N PRO A 148 -16.85 -0.78 2.19
CA PRO A 148 -17.35 -1.95 2.92
C PRO A 148 -18.38 -1.57 4.00
N PHE A 149 -18.74 -0.29 4.11
CA PHE A 149 -19.72 0.19 5.08
C PHE A 149 -20.81 1.00 4.37
N ASP A 150 -21.74 0.31 3.73
CA ASP A 150 -23.12 0.76 3.78
C ASP A 150 -24.06 -0.44 3.88
N GLY A 151 -24.64 -0.58 5.07
CA GLY A 151 -25.64 -1.59 5.37
C GLY A 151 -27.01 -1.00 5.10
N ASN A 152 -27.50 -1.09 3.86
CA ASN A 152 -28.93 -1.20 3.63
C ASN A 152 -29.28 -1.84 2.28
N ASN A 153 -29.82 -3.04 2.38
CA ASN A 153 -30.74 -3.72 1.49
C ASN A 153 -31.09 -3.02 0.16
N SER A 154 -30.40 -3.38 -0.93
CA SER A 154 -30.96 -3.26 -2.28
C SER A 154 -30.38 -4.32 -3.20
N THR A 155 -31.25 -5.28 -3.53
CA THR A 155 -31.08 -6.27 -4.58
C THR A 155 -30.75 -5.62 -5.91
N ASN A 156 -29.49 -5.70 -6.36
CA ASN A 156 -29.13 -5.53 -7.78
C ASN A 156 -27.88 -6.38 -8.10
N ASN A 157 -28.14 -7.63 -8.47
CA ASN A 157 -27.23 -8.51 -9.20
C ASN A 157 -26.97 -7.95 -10.60
N MET A 158 -26.02 -7.01 -10.78
CA MET A 158 -25.54 -6.68 -12.13
C MET A 158 -24.26 -5.83 -12.16
N MET A 159 -23.12 -6.30 -11.61
CA MET A 159 -21.78 -5.94 -12.15
C MET A 159 -20.81 -7.10 -11.94
N ASN A 160 -21.09 -8.18 -12.68
CA ASN A 160 -20.15 -9.24 -13.01
C ASN A 160 -19.28 -8.76 -14.18
N PHE A 161 -18.23 -7.98 -13.91
CA PHE A 161 -17.17 -7.71 -14.89
C PHE A 161 -15.89 -7.28 -14.16
N GLY A 162 -14.97 -8.24 -13.97
CA GLY A 162 -13.68 -7.99 -13.32
C GLY A 162 -12.99 -9.23 -12.77
N PHE A 163 -13.62 -10.40 -12.87
CA PHE A 163 -13.06 -11.66 -12.43
C PHE A 163 -12.40 -12.39 -13.60
N TRP A 164 -11.13 -12.06 -13.81
CA TRP A 164 -10.18 -12.91 -14.50
C TRP A 164 -10.28 -14.37 -13.98
N PRO A 165 -9.94 -15.39 -14.79
CA PRO A 165 -10.37 -16.79 -14.64
C PRO A 165 -9.90 -17.56 -13.37
N PHE A 166 -9.33 -16.90 -12.36
CA PHE A 166 -8.98 -17.49 -11.05
C PHE A 166 -9.96 -17.09 -9.97
N GLY A 167 -11.22 -17.25 -10.34
CA GLY A 167 -12.37 -16.67 -9.71
C GLY A 167 -12.78 -17.23 -8.35
N GLY A 168 -11.90 -17.18 -7.36
CA GLY A 168 -12.16 -17.70 -6.02
C GLY A 168 -10.94 -18.41 -5.44
N PHE A 169 -9.88 -18.57 -6.23
CA PHE A 169 -8.58 -19.08 -5.79
C PHE A 169 -7.57 -17.97 -5.46
N GLY A 170 -7.87 -16.70 -5.79
CA GLY A 170 -6.97 -15.58 -5.52
C GLY A 170 -6.60 -15.40 -4.04
N TRP A 171 -7.57 -15.59 -3.13
CA TRP A 171 -7.30 -15.49 -1.68
C TRP A 171 -6.40 -16.63 -1.16
N ILE A 172 -6.57 -17.84 -1.69
CA ILE A 172 -5.71 -19.00 -1.37
C ILE A 172 -4.29 -18.78 -1.87
N PHE A 173 -4.14 -18.32 -3.11
CA PHE A 173 -2.81 -17.98 -3.66
C PHE A 173 -2.14 -16.89 -2.84
N MET A 174 -2.90 -15.89 -2.38
CA MET A 174 -2.37 -14.82 -1.54
C MET A 174 -1.88 -15.36 -0.19
N ILE A 175 -2.63 -16.23 0.49
CA ILE A 175 -2.18 -16.86 1.75
C ILE A 175 -0.91 -17.70 1.54
N ILE A 176 -0.84 -18.49 0.47
CA ILE A 176 0.34 -19.32 0.15
C ILE A 176 1.55 -18.44 -0.15
N PHE A 177 1.37 -17.37 -0.92
CA PHE A 177 2.41 -16.41 -1.26
C PHE A 177 2.99 -15.74 0.00
N TRP A 178 2.13 -15.22 0.89
CA TRP A 178 2.57 -14.63 2.16
C TRP A 178 3.25 -15.67 3.07
N GLY A 179 2.76 -16.92 3.10
CA GLY A 179 3.39 -18.01 3.84
C GLY A 179 4.82 -18.31 3.34
N LEU A 180 5.04 -18.35 2.02
CA LEU A 180 6.35 -18.53 1.42
C LEU A 180 7.29 -17.35 1.70
N VAL A 181 6.78 -16.12 1.65
CA VAL A 181 7.58 -14.93 1.98
C VAL A 181 8.06 -14.98 3.43
N ILE A 182 7.17 -15.29 4.38
CA ILE A 182 7.55 -15.42 5.80
C ILE A 182 8.56 -16.55 5.99
N TRP A 183 8.34 -17.70 5.35
CA TRP A 183 9.29 -18.82 5.40
C TRP A 183 10.66 -18.45 4.82
N ALA A 184 10.70 -17.73 3.70
CA ALA A 184 11.94 -17.25 3.08
C ALA A 184 12.68 -16.27 4.00
N ILE A 185 11.97 -15.37 4.69
CA ILE A 185 12.56 -14.45 5.68
C ILE A 185 13.15 -15.24 6.85
N LEU A 186 12.43 -16.21 7.40
CA LEU A 186 12.93 -17.05 8.50
C LEU A 186 14.14 -17.90 8.07
N ALA A 187 14.11 -18.47 6.87
CA ALA A 187 15.22 -19.21 6.29
C ALA A 187 16.43 -18.30 6.04
N PHE A 188 16.22 -17.07 5.61
CA PHE A 188 17.28 -16.08 5.41
C PHE A 188 17.88 -15.62 6.74
N MET A 189 17.04 -15.35 7.74
CA MET A 189 17.47 -15.01 9.11
C MET A 189 18.22 -16.17 9.77
N ARG A 190 17.84 -17.43 9.49
CA ARG A 190 18.50 -18.62 10.02
C ARG A 190 19.71 -19.08 9.16
N GLY A 191 19.79 -18.65 7.92
CA GLY A 191 20.83 -18.98 6.94
C GLY A 191 21.94 -17.93 6.79
N GLY A 192 21.81 -16.77 7.45
CA GLY A 192 22.80 -15.71 7.44
C GLY A 192 24.04 -16.02 8.29
N PHE A 193 25.01 -16.71 7.68
CA PHE A 193 26.42 -16.83 8.07
C PHE A 193 26.78 -17.61 9.35
N GLY A 194 27.16 -18.88 9.17
CA GLY A 194 27.89 -19.59 10.23
C GLY A 194 28.37 -21.03 9.98
N ARG A 195 28.96 -21.35 8.81
CA ARG A 195 30.19 -22.18 8.62
C ARG A 195 30.24 -22.87 7.27
N GLY A 196 31.08 -22.34 6.39
CA GLY A 196 31.75 -23.15 5.37
C GLY A 196 32.93 -23.91 5.98
N HIS A 197 32.92 -25.23 5.84
CA HIS A 197 34.09 -26.10 5.61
C HIS A 197 33.51 -27.45 5.16
N MET A 198 33.43 -27.67 3.85
CA MET A 198 34.29 -28.57 3.07
C MET A 198 34.23 -30.04 3.50
N CYS A 199 34.12 -30.89 2.47
CA CYS A 199 34.13 -32.37 2.45
C CYS A 199 32.74 -32.94 2.76
N GLY A 200 31.98 -33.49 1.80
CA GLY A 200 32.41 -34.51 0.84
C GLY A 200 31.97 -35.87 1.40
N HIS A 201 31.13 -36.58 0.64
CA HIS A 201 30.41 -37.83 0.95
C HIS A 201 29.13 -37.62 1.79
N GLY A 202 27.93 -37.99 1.34
CA GLY A 202 27.54 -39.10 0.48
C GLY A 202 26.92 -40.18 1.36
N TYR A 203 25.62 -40.46 1.13
CA TYR A 203 24.75 -41.46 1.80
C TYR A 203 24.32 -41.08 3.23
N GLY A 204 23.02 -40.91 3.51
CA GLY A 204 22.07 -42.01 3.77
C GLY A 204 22.14 -42.33 5.27
N ASP A 205 21.09 -42.47 6.07
CA ASP A 205 19.73 -42.90 5.82
C ASP A 205 19.02 -42.74 7.19
N ASP A 206 17.87 -42.07 7.22
CA ASP A 206 16.99 -42.05 8.39
C ASP A 206 16.13 -43.32 8.34
N ALA A 207 16.57 -44.44 8.90
CA ALA A 207 15.66 -45.56 9.16
C ALA A 207 16.20 -46.60 10.15
N HIS A 208 15.29 -47.00 11.05
CA HIS A 208 15.30 -48.24 11.84
C HIS A 208 16.15 -48.32 13.12
N GLY A 209 15.41 -48.35 14.24
CA GLY A 209 15.81 -49.13 15.41
C GLY A 209 16.18 -50.56 14.99
N LYS A 210 17.43 -50.91 15.22
CA LYS A 210 17.94 -52.26 15.08
C LYS A 210 19.01 -52.47 16.12
N ASP A 211 18.87 -53.59 16.82
CA ASP A 211 19.78 -54.11 17.83
C ASP A 211 21.22 -53.98 17.35
N LYS A 212 21.97 -53.04 17.93
CA LYS A 212 23.40 -52.94 17.66
C LYS A 212 24.03 -54.26 18.08
N SER A 213 24.64 -54.95 17.13
CA SER A 213 25.34 -56.21 17.40
C SER A 213 26.36 -55.97 18.52
N PRO A 214 26.51 -56.87 19.50
CA PRO A 214 27.46 -56.70 20.61
C PRO A 214 28.88 -56.34 20.15
N LEU A 215 29.28 -56.78 18.95
CA LEU A 215 30.55 -56.45 18.31
C LEU A 215 30.69 -54.96 17.94
N GLU A 216 29.61 -54.29 17.55
CA GLU A 216 29.65 -52.85 17.23
C GLU A 216 29.77 -52.00 18.49
N ILE A 217 29.11 -52.40 19.57
CA ILE A 217 29.24 -51.74 20.88
C ILE A 217 30.69 -51.87 21.40
N LEU A 218 31.30 -53.04 21.22
CA LEU A 218 32.71 -53.28 21.57
C LEU A 218 33.66 -52.40 20.77
N LYS A 219 33.45 -52.26 19.46
CA LYS A 219 34.27 -51.39 18.60
C LYS A 219 34.15 -49.92 19.01
N GLU A 220 32.94 -49.46 19.36
CA GLU A 220 32.72 -48.09 19.79
C GLU A 220 33.46 -47.77 21.11
N ARG A 221 33.46 -48.70 22.08
CA ARG A 221 34.17 -48.51 23.35
C ARG A 221 35.69 -48.58 23.19
N TYR A 222 36.20 -49.48 22.34
CA TYR A 222 37.62 -49.49 21.99
C TYR A 222 38.05 -48.19 21.31
N ALA A 223 37.24 -47.66 20.38
CA ALA A 223 37.52 -46.39 19.69
C ALA A 223 37.48 -45.18 20.65
N LYS A 224 36.64 -45.23 21.69
CA LYS A 224 36.63 -44.24 22.77
C LYS A 224 37.80 -44.37 23.76
N GLY A 225 38.60 -45.44 23.66
CA GLY A 225 39.72 -45.71 24.56
C GLY A 225 39.30 -46.21 25.94
N GLU A 226 38.03 -46.62 26.10
CA GLU A 226 37.49 -47.16 27.36
C GLU A 226 37.86 -48.64 27.59
N MET A 227 38.51 -49.27 26.61
CA MET A 227 38.89 -50.68 26.64
C MET A 227 40.26 -50.87 25.98
N ASP A 228 41.12 -51.67 26.61
CA ASP A 228 42.45 -51.96 26.06
C ASP A 228 42.36 -52.92 24.88
N ARG A 229 43.35 -52.87 23.97
CA ARG A 229 43.40 -53.72 22.77
C ARG A 229 43.34 -55.21 23.12
N LYS A 230 43.96 -55.63 24.22
CA LYS A 230 43.95 -57.04 24.63
C LYS A 230 42.54 -57.49 25.04
N GLU A 231 41.80 -56.66 25.78
CA GLU A 231 40.43 -56.95 26.21
C GLU A 231 39.45 -56.94 25.03
N PHE A 232 39.65 -56.06 24.05
CA PHE A 232 38.84 -56.03 22.83
C PHE A 232 38.99 -57.31 22.01
N GLU A 233 40.22 -57.81 21.83
CA GLU A 233 40.48 -59.02 21.05
C GLU A 233 39.93 -60.29 21.72
N GLU A 234 39.95 -60.37 23.06
CA GLU A 234 39.36 -61.48 23.81
C GLU A 234 37.83 -61.50 23.67
N LYS A 235 37.15 -60.38 23.95
CA LYS A 235 35.68 -60.29 23.87
C LYS A 235 35.14 -60.39 22.45
N LYS A 236 35.95 -60.00 21.46
CA LYS A 236 35.60 -60.19 20.04
C LYS A 236 35.56 -61.67 19.66
N LYS A 237 36.43 -62.52 20.23
CA LYS A 237 36.43 -63.96 19.97
C LYS A 237 35.22 -64.67 20.60
N ASP A 238 34.79 -64.22 21.78
CA ASP A 238 33.62 -64.80 22.46
C ASP A 238 32.29 -64.50 21.75
N LEU A 239 32.25 -63.44 20.94
CA LEU A 239 31.06 -62.98 20.23
C LEU A 239 31.04 -63.37 18.74
N GLN A 240 32.02 -64.16 18.31
CA GLN A 240 32.16 -64.64 16.93
C GLN A 240 31.87 -66.14 16.86
#